data_AF-A0A1F5J8E8-F1
#
_entry.id   AF-A0A1F5J8E8-F1
#
_cell.length_a   1.000
_cell.length_b   1.000
_cell.length_c   1.000
_cell.angle_alpha   90.00
_cell.angle_beta   90.00
_cell.angle_gamma   90.00
#
_symmetry.space_group_name_H-M   'P 1'
#
loop_
_entity.id
_entity.type
_entity.pdbx_description
1 polymer ?
#
loop_
_entity_poly.entity_id
_entity_poly.type
_entity_poly.pdbx_seq_one_letter_code
_entity_poly.pdbx_strand_id
1 'polypeptide(L)' 'MRTPGSPVFAAYALCGFAHVASMAIFVGGAAALAPSRKWDIASVGFGALVAATLACLMTACIAGVFFMGKSALLG' A
#
# COMPACT_ATOMS: atom_id res chain seq x y z
N MET A 1 -11.74 -9.67 22.60
CA MET A 1 -11.59 -8.28 22.11
C MET A 1 -11.27 -8.24 20.61
N ARG A 2 -12.16 -8.72 19.73
CA ARG A 2 -11.99 -8.58 18.27
C ARG A 2 -13.04 -7.61 17.75
N THR A 3 -12.62 -6.40 17.38
CA THR A 3 -13.48 -5.43 16.70
C THR A 3 -13.75 -5.95 15.28
N PRO A 4 -15.00 -6.07 14.82
CA PRO A 4 -15.32 -6.68 13.51
C PRO A 4 -14.67 -5.98 12.29
N GLY A 5 -14.25 -4.71 12.42
CA GLY A 5 -13.51 -3.97 11.38
C GLY A 5 -11.98 -4.12 11.42
N SER A 6 -11.41 -4.65 12.51
CA SER A 6 -9.95 -4.84 12.68
C SER A 6 -9.30 -5.72 11.60
N PRO A 7 -9.84 -6.89 11.22
CA PRO A 7 -9.20 -7.74 10.22
C PRO A 7 -9.22 -7.12 8.81
N VAL A 8 -10.24 -6.33 8.45
CA VAL A 8 -10.31 -5.64 7.15
C VAL A 8 -9.26 -4.54 7.06
N PHE A 9 -9.11 -3.76 8.13
CA PHE A 9 -8.07 -2.73 8.22
C PHE A 9 -6.67 -3.34 8.16
N ALA A 10 -6.44 -4.41 8.93
CA ALA A 10 -5.16 -5.13 8.91
C ALA A 10 -4.88 -5.77 7.55
N ALA A 11 -5.88 -6.32 6.88
CA ALA A 11 -5.73 -6.89 5.55
C ALA A 11 -5.30 -5.82 4.53
N TYR A 12 -5.92 -4.63 4.52
CA TYR A 12 -5.50 -3.55 3.61
C TYR A 12 -4.15 -2.92 3.97
N ALA A 13 -3.83 -2.81 5.26
CA ALA A 13 -2.53 -2.34 5.72
C ALA A 13 -1.40 -3.33 5.37
N LEU A 14 -1.67 -4.65 5.39
CA LEU A 14 -0.69 -5.71 5.12
C LEU A 14 -0.64 -6.15 3.65
N CYS A 15 -1.74 -6.04 2.90
CA CYS A 15 -1.82 -6.40 1.47
C CYS A 15 -1.11 -5.37 0.58
N GLY A 16 -0.87 -4.16 1.11
CA GLY A 16 -0.15 -3.13 0.40
C GLY A 16 1.29 -3.54 0.13
N PHE A 17 1.76 -3.30 -1.09
CA PHE A 17 3.11 -3.57 -1.59
C PHE A 17 4.22 -2.73 -0.90
N ALA A 18 4.13 -2.52 0.40
CA ALA A 18 5.18 -2.00 1.27
C ALA A 18 6.26 -3.07 1.52
N HIS A 19 6.62 -3.84 0.49
CA HIS A 19 7.69 -4.82 0.56
C HIS A 19 8.77 -4.44 -0.43
N VAL A 20 10.01 -4.40 0.07
CA VAL A 20 11.20 -4.00 -0.71
C VAL A 20 11.34 -4.82 -1.99
N ALA A 21 10.93 -6.10 -1.99
CA ALA A 21 10.99 -6.94 -3.18
C ALA A 21 10.12 -6.43 -4.33
N SER A 22 8.93 -5.87 -4.07
CA SER A 22 8.12 -5.36 -5.17
C SER A 22 8.61 -4.04 -5.72
N MET A 23 9.12 -3.18 -4.84
CA MET A 23 9.80 -1.97 -5.29
C MET A 23 11.01 -2.35 -6.14
N ALA A 24 11.77 -3.39 -5.76
CA ALA A 24 12.87 -3.90 -6.56
C ALA A 24 12.42 -4.43 -7.93
N ILE A 25 11.25 -5.08 -8.03
CA ILE A 25 10.68 -5.51 -9.32
C ILE A 25 10.34 -4.30 -10.20
N PHE A 26 9.66 -3.28 -9.66
CA PHE A 26 9.28 -2.09 -10.43
C PHE A 26 10.48 -1.22 -10.82
N VAL A 27 11.36 -0.93 -9.85
CA VAL A 27 12.60 -0.17 -10.08
C VAL A 27 13.53 -0.94 -11.02
N GLY A 28 13.66 -2.25 -10.86
CA GLY A 28 14.47 -3.11 -11.73
C GLY A 28 13.92 -3.18 -13.15
N GLY A 29 12.60 -3.31 -13.31
CA GLY A 29 11.94 -3.28 -14.62
C GLY A 29 12.06 -1.91 -15.30
N ALA A 30 11.82 -0.83 -14.58
CA ALA A 30 11.95 0.53 -15.10
C ALA A 30 13.42 0.86 -15.46
N ALA A 31 14.38 0.43 -14.65
CA ALA A 31 15.81 0.58 -14.94
C ALA A 31 16.25 -0.28 -16.15
N ALA A 32 15.64 -1.44 -16.37
CA ALA A 32 15.91 -2.26 -17.56
C ALA A 32 15.36 -1.61 -18.85
N LEU A 33 14.22 -0.92 -18.78
CA LEU A 33 13.64 -0.18 -19.89
C LEU A 33 14.41 1.12 -20.21
N ALA A 34 14.94 1.78 -19.19
CA ALA A 34 15.69 3.04 -19.31
C ALA A 34 17.02 2.99 -18.54
N PRO A 35 18.03 2.26 -19.05
CA PRO A 35 19.29 2.02 -18.34
C PRO A 35 20.12 3.29 -18.10
N SER A 36 19.95 4.31 -18.94
CA SER A 36 20.57 5.63 -18.78
C SER A 36 20.02 6.43 -17.60
N ARG A 37 18.82 6.10 -17.08
CA ARG A 37 18.16 6.79 -15.96
C ARG A 37 18.06 5.95 -14.68
N LYS A 38 18.74 4.82 -14.61
CA LYS A 38 18.72 3.90 -13.46
C LYS A 38 18.95 4.58 -12.10
N TRP A 39 19.83 5.59 -12.03
CA TRP A 39 20.13 6.31 -10.81
C TRP A 39 18.99 7.21 -10.34
N ASP A 40 18.32 7.85 -11.30
CA ASP A 40 17.15 8.70 -11.05
C ASP A 40 15.99 7.83 -10.53
N ILE A 41 15.73 6.70 -11.22
CA ILE A 41 14.70 5.71 -10.85
C ILE A 41 14.99 5.08 -9.47
N ALA A 42 16.25 4.76 -9.18
CA ALA A 42 16.64 4.24 -7.87
C ALA A 42 16.46 5.27 -6.75
N SER A 43 16.72 6.56 -7.03
CA SER A 43 16.59 7.63 -6.03
C SER A 43 15.15 7.83 -5.56
N VAL A 44 14.17 7.69 -6.47
CA VAL A 44 12.75 7.81 -6.15
C VAL A 44 12.15 6.53 -5.56
N GLY A 45 12.85 5.39 -5.64
CA GLY A 45 12.33 4.09 -5.21
C GLY A 45 11.95 4.02 -3.73
N PHE A 46 12.73 4.65 -2.84
CA PHE A 46 12.40 4.70 -1.40
C PHE A 46 11.19 5.61 -1.14
N GLY A 47 11.11 6.75 -1.82
CA GLY A 47 9.94 7.64 -1.76
C GLY A 47 8.66 6.95 -2.27
N ALA A 48 8.77 6.18 -3.35
CA ALA A 48 7.67 5.38 -3.88
C ALA A 48 7.19 4.31 -2.89
N LEU A 49 8.09 3.69 -2.11
CA LEU A 49 7.73 2.72 -1.07
C LEU A 49 6.90 3.37 0.05
N VAL A 50 7.31 4.55 0.51
CA VAL A 50 6.58 5.32 1.53
C VAL A 50 5.22 5.76 0.98
N ALA A 51 5.18 6.30 -0.23
CA ALA A 51 3.93 6.73 -0.88
C ALA A 51 2.94 5.57 -1.06
N ALA A 52 3.43 4.39 -1.48
CA ALA A 52 2.61 3.18 -1.60
C ALA A 52 2.03 2.74 -0.25
N THR A 53 2.85 2.78 0.81
CA THR A 53 2.40 2.45 2.17
C THR A 53 1.27 3.39 2.64
N LEU A 54 1.42 4.68 2.39
CA LEU A 54 0.40 5.69 2.72
C LEU A 54 -0.89 5.50 1.91
N ALA A 55 -0.79 5.15 0.63
CA ALA A 55 -1.96 4.85 -0.20
C ALA A 55 -2.75 3.65 0.33
N CYS A 56 -2.05 2.60 0.79
CA CYS A 56 -2.69 1.43 1.40
C CYS A 56 -3.34 1.77 2.75
N LEU A 57 -2.69 2.60 3.58
CA LEU A 57 -3.27 3.11 4.82
C LEU A 57 -4.52 3.95 4.58
N MET A 58 -4.51 4.87 3.59
CA MET A 58 -5.71 5.62 3.22
C MET A 58 -6.85 4.68 2.80
N THR A 59 -6.54 3.67 1.99
CA THR A 59 -7.54 2.69 1.54
C THR A 59 -8.09 1.88 2.72
N ALA A 60 -7.22 1.49 3.67
CA ALA A 60 -7.63 0.83 4.91
C ALA A 60 -8.57 1.71 5.75
N CYS A 61 -8.26 3.02 5.88
CA CYS A 61 -9.13 3.98 6.56
C CYS A 61 -10.50 4.09 5.89
N ILE A 62 -10.55 4.22 4.57
CA ILE A 62 -11.81 4.28 3.80
C ILE A 62 -12.60 2.97 4.00
N ALA A 63 -11.96 1.81 3.82
CA ALA A 63 -12.59 0.51 4.01
C ALA A 63 -13.13 0.34 5.44
N GLY A 64 -12.38 0.79 6.45
CA GLY A 64 -12.80 0.78 7.85
C GLY A 64 -14.02 1.65 8.11
N VAL A 65 -14.08 2.85 7.54
CA VAL A 65 -15.25 3.75 7.64
C VAL A 65 -16.48 3.12 6.98
N PHE A 66 -16.34 2.54 5.78
CA PHE A 66 -17.45 1.89 5.07
C PHE A 66 -17.93 0.61 5.77
N PHE A 67 -17.03 -0.21 6.32
CA PHE A 67 -17.40 -1.41 7.06
C PHE A 67 -18.07 -1.07 8.40
N MET A 68 -17.57 -0.08 9.12
CA MET A 68 -18.21 0.42 10.35
C MET A 68 -19.61 0.98 10.07
N GLY A 69 -19.76 1.76 8.98
CA GLY A 69 -21.05 2.33 8.57
C GLY A 69 -22.10 1.28 8.19
N LYS A 70 -21.71 0.16 7.57
CA LYS A 70 -22.61 -0.98 7.31
C LYS A 70 -22.99 -1.75 8.57
N SER A 71 -22.13 -1.80 9.58
CA SER A 71 -22.45 -2.42 10.88
C SER A 71 -23.39 -1.57 11.73
N ALA A 72 -23.37 -0.24 11.61
CA ALA A 72 -24.30 0.66 12.28
C ALA A 72 -25.72 0.68 11.68
N LEU A 73 -25.90 0.24 10.42
CA LEU A 73 -27.19 0.18 9.73
C LEU A 73 -27.89 -1.19 9.79
N LEU A 74 -27.19 -2.25 10.23
CA LEU A 74 -27.70 -3.63 10.33
C LEU A 74 -27.80 -4.13 11.79
N GLY A 75 -27.68 -3.22 12.77
CA GLY A 75 -27.85 -3.48 14.19
C GLY A 75 -29.08 -2.77 14.75
#